data_AF-A0A963WD81-F1
#
_entry.id   AF-A0A963WD81-F1
#
_cell.length_a   1.000
_cell.length_b   1.000
_cell.length_c   1.000
_cell.angle_alpha   90.00
_cell.angle_beta   90.00
_cell.angle_gamma   90.00
#
_symmetry.space_group_name_H-M   'P 1'
#
loop_
_entity.id
_entity.type
_entity.pdbx_description
1 polymer ?
#
loop_
_entity_poly.entity_id
_entity_poly.type
_entity_poly.pdbx_seq_one_letter_code
_entity_poly.pdbx_strand_id
1 'polypeptide(L)'
;LIHDLKNVSPHSDISVKLVSEIGVGTIAAGVAKCKADHVVIAGHDGGTGASPWSSIKHAGSPWEIGLAETQQTLVLNRLRGRIRVQTDGQMKTGRDVAIGALLGADEFGFATAPLVVEGCIMMRKCHLNTCPVGVATQDPVLRAKFSGQPEHVVNYFFFVAEEVRQIMAQLGLRSFDEMIGRSDLLDMRKGVEHWKARGLDFTRLLARPEVPDEVPRRHVDVQDHGLAKALDHRLIEKARPAIEKGESVKIMDTARNVNRSVGAMLSGAVTKVHPDGLPDDTIRIQLEGVGGQSFGAFLCNGITMFLIGDANDYTGKGLSGGRVAIRPSLDFRGVAHQNIIVGNTVMYGATSGEAYFAGVAGERFAVRLSGATAVVEGTGDHGCEYM
;
A
#
# COMPACT_ATOMS: atom_id res chain seq x y z
N LEU A 1 -6.18 -4.21 -6.03
CA LEU A 1 -5.35 -4.05 -4.81
C LEU A 1 -5.94 -3.09 -3.79
N ILE A 2 -6.01 -1.77 -4.02
CA ILE A 2 -6.58 -0.82 -3.02
C ILE A 2 -7.96 -1.29 -2.54
N HIS A 3 -8.82 -1.67 -3.48
CA HIS A 3 -10.13 -2.24 -3.15
C HIS A 3 -10.03 -3.53 -2.32
N ASP A 4 -9.10 -4.44 -2.62
CA ASP A 4 -8.95 -5.70 -1.87
C ASP A 4 -8.54 -5.41 -0.41
N LEU A 5 -7.55 -4.53 -0.22
CA LEU A 5 -7.03 -4.14 1.09
C LEU A 5 -8.11 -3.44 1.93
N LYS A 6 -8.88 -2.53 1.31
CA LYS A 6 -9.99 -1.87 2.00
C LYS A 6 -11.16 -2.81 2.27
N ASN A 7 -11.38 -3.86 1.47
CA ASN A 7 -12.39 -4.86 1.78
C ASN A 7 -12.00 -5.68 3.01
N VAL A 8 -10.78 -6.23 3.06
CA VAL A 8 -10.33 -7.03 4.21
C VAL A 8 -10.13 -6.20 5.48
N SER A 9 -9.71 -4.94 5.33
CA SER A 9 -9.52 -4.03 6.46
C SER A 9 -10.17 -2.65 6.21
N PRO A 10 -11.51 -2.53 6.36
CA PRO A 10 -12.23 -1.30 6.04
C PRO A 10 -11.85 -0.08 6.88
N HIS A 11 -11.21 -0.30 8.03
CA HIS A 11 -10.79 0.73 8.98
C HIS A 11 -9.37 1.25 8.71
N SER A 12 -8.60 0.60 7.83
CA SER A 12 -7.22 0.98 7.54
C SER A 12 -7.13 1.96 6.38
N ASP A 13 -6.23 2.93 6.47
CA ASP A 13 -5.87 3.80 5.35
C ASP A 13 -4.95 3.05 4.36
N ILE A 14 -5.14 3.30 3.06
CA ILE A 14 -4.33 2.72 2.00
C ILE A 14 -3.37 3.76 1.44
N SER A 15 -2.07 3.54 1.65
CA SER A 15 -0.99 4.38 1.13
C SER A 15 -0.36 3.77 -0.12
N VAL A 16 -0.06 4.62 -1.11
CA VAL A 16 0.71 4.26 -2.30
C VAL A 16 2.02 5.04 -2.30
N LYS A 17 3.14 4.32 -2.20
CA LYS A 17 4.48 4.92 -2.25
C LYS A 17 4.98 4.98 -3.69
N LEU A 18 5.23 6.19 -4.17
CA LEU A 18 5.82 6.50 -5.46
C LEU A 18 7.22 7.08 -5.26
N VAL A 19 8.09 6.89 -6.24
CA VAL A 19 9.39 7.58 -6.30
C VAL A 19 9.22 8.83 -7.16
N SER A 20 9.83 9.93 -6.74
CA SER A 20 9.86 11.18 -7.48
C SER A 20 10.54 10.97 -8.82
N GLU A 21 9.82 11.31 -9.89
CA GLU A 21 10.30 11.43 -11.25
C GLU A 21 9.36 12.35 -12.03
N ILE A 22 9.80 12.81 -13.21
CA ILE A 22 8.95 13.64 -14.08
C ILE A 22 7.70 12.84 -14.48
N GLY A 23 6.52 13.40 -14.27
CA GLY A 23 5.24 12.74 -14.56
C GLY A 23 4.58 12.07 -13.36
N VAL A 24 5.25 12.02 -12.19
CA VAL A 24 4.71 11.43 -10.97
C VAL A 24 3.41 12.09 -10.53
N GLY A 25 3.19 13.38 -10.82
CA GLY A 25 1.95 14.08 -10.49
C GLY A 25 0.74 13.53 -11.25
N THR A 26 0.94 13.12 -12.51
CA THR A 26 -0.09 12.46 -13.32
C THR A 26 -0.45 11.10 -12.74
N ILE A 27 0.56 10.34 -12.31
CA ILE A 27 0.37 9.04 -11.65
C ILE A 27 -0.36 9.23 -10.32
N ALA A 28 0.02 10.23 -9.52
CA ALA A 28 -0.62 10.55 -8.24
C ALA A 28 -2.11 10.91 -8.41
N ALA A 29 -2.47 11.62 -9.49
CA ALA A 29 -3.88 11.85 -9.82
C ALA A 29 -4.63 10.55 -10.12
N GLY A 30 -4.01 9.61 -10.83
CA GLY A 30 -4.54 8.25 -11.01
C GLY A 30 -4.71 7.50 -9.69
N VAL A 31 -3.70 7.55 -8.82
CA VAL A 31 -3.72 6.96 -7.47
C VAL A 31 -4.89 7.49 -6.64
N ALA A 32 -5.10 8.80 -6.63
CA ALA A 32 -6.23 9.43 -5.94
C ALA A 32 -7.60 9.00 -6.52
N LYS A 33 -7.71 8.87 -7.85
CA LYS A 33 -8.93 8.35 -8.52
C LYS A 33 -9.17 6.86 -8.24
N CYS A 34 -8.10 6.09 -8.05
CA CYS A 34 -8.14 4.70 -7.58
C CYS A 34 -8.45 4.58 -6.07
N LYS A 35 -8.73 5.71 -5.41
CA LYS A 35 -9.20 5.82 -4.03
C LYS A 35 -8.13 5.50 -2.98
N ALA A 36 -6.85 5.74 -3.25
CA ALA A 36 -5.85 5.73 -2.19
C ALA A 36 -6.14 6.85 -1.18
N ASP A 37 -5.95 6.56 0.11
CA ASP A 37 -6.11 7.52 1.19
C ASP A 37 -4.86 8.40 1.31
N HIS A 38 -3.68 7.83 0.98
CA HIS A 38 -2.38 8.50 1.05
C HIS A 38 -1.54 8.25 -0.22
N VAL A 39 -0.73 9.23 -0.59
CA VAL A 39 0.34 9.08 -1.58
C VAL A 39 1.65 9.57 -1.00
N VAL A 40 2.70 8.75 -1.08
CA VAL A 40 4.06 9.12 -0.66
C VAL A 40 4.88 9.46 -1.89
N ILE A 41 5.53 10.62 -1.90
CA ILE A 41 6.53 11.00 -2.90
C ILE A 41 7.92 10.89 -2.28
N ALA A 42 8.62 9.82 -2.64
CA ALA A 42 9.95 9.49 -2.15
C ALA A 42 11.04 10.08 -3.05
N GLY A 43 12.02 10.76 -2.45
CA GLY A 43 13.19 11.27 -3.15
C GLY A 43 14.17 10.16 -3.58
N HIS A 44 14.98 10.46 -4.59
CA HIS A 44 16.06 9.58 -5.06
C HIS A 44 17.13 9.28 -4.00
N ASP A 45 17.17 10.06 -2.93
CA ASP A 45 18.20 10.05 -1.90
C ASP A 45 17.84 9.14 -0.71
N GLY A 46 16.70 8.45 -0.76
CA GLY A 46 16.27 7.46 0.22
C GLY A 46 17.34 6.42 0.60
N GLY A 47 17.31 5.98 1.86
CA GLY A 47 18.20 4.92 2.35
C GLY A 47 17.79 3.53 1.84
N THR A 48 18.77 2.63 1.75
CA THR A 48 18.52 1.21 1.46
C THR A 48 19.52 0.31 2.19
N GLY A 49 19.07 -0.87 2.62
CA GLY A 49 19.94 -1.91 3.18
C GLY A 49 20.81 -2.59 2.11
N ALA A 50 20.28 -2.75 0.89
CA ALA A 50 20.95 -3.36 -0.25
C ALA A 50 20.31 -2.87 -1.56
N SER A 51 21.11 -2.33 -2.46
CA SER A 51 20.68 -1.93 -3.80
C SER A 51 21.89 -1.83 -4.73
N PRO A 52 21.74 -2.09 -6.04
CA PRO A 52 22.80 -1.80 -7.01
C PRO A 52 23.25 -0.35 -6.92
N TRP A 53 24.57 -0.14 -7.01
CA TRP A 53 25.13 1.21 -6.94
C TRP A 53 24.61 2.12 -8.05
N SER A 54 24.39 1.56 -9.25
CA SER A 54 23.80 2.28 -10.37
C SER A 54 22.43 2.86 -10.02
N SER A 55 21.56 2.07 -9.37
CA SER A 55 20.24 2.54 -8.93
C SER A 55 20.36 3.66 -7.90
N ILE A 56 21.23 3.52 -6.90
CA ILE A 56 21.45 4.54 -5.84
C ILE A 56 21.91 5.87 -6.44
N LYS A 57 22.70 5.84 -7.52
CA LYS A 57 23.31 7.05 -8.10
C LYS A 57 22.54 7.66 -9.27
N HIS A 58 21.70 6.87 -9.95
CA HIS A 58 21.17 7.25 -11.26
C HIS A 58 19.67 7.01 -11.44
N ALA A 59 18.95 6.52 -10.43
CA ALA A 59 17.50 6.33 -10.51
C ALA A 59 16.76 7.26 -9.54
N GLY A 60 15.65 7.84 -10.01
CA GLY A 60 14.81 8.79 -9.26
C GLY A 60 15.25 10.25 -9.41
N SER A 61 14.39 11.14 -8.92
CA SER A 61 14.58 12.60 -8.88
C SER A 61 14.47 13.15 -7.44
N PRO A 62 14.91 14.40 -7.19
CA PRO A 62 14.69 15.08 -5.90
C PRO A 62 13.21 15.08 -5.51
N TRP A 63 12.91 14.89 -4.23
CA TRP A 63 11.53 14.84 -3.75
C TRP A 63 10.82 16.19 -3.93
N GLU A 64 11.56 17.31 -3.90
CA GLU A 64 11.03 18.65 -4.10
C GLU A 64 10.33 18.78 -5.46
N ILE A 65 10.90 18.17 -6.51
CA ILE A 65 10.36 18.17 -7.88
C ILE A 65 9.05 17.39 -7.92
N GLY A 66 9.09 16.12 -7.51
CA GLY A 66 7.92 15.25 -7.56
C GLY A 66 6.80 15.71 -6.62
N LEU A 67 7.15 16.27 -5.46
CA LEU A 67 6.18 16.77 -4.49
C LEU A 67 5.45 17.99 -5.04
N ALA A 68 6.18 18.97 -5.58
CA ALA A 68 5.57 20.14 -6.21
C ALA A 68 4.70 19.76 -7.41
N GLU A 69 5.18 18.86 -8.29
CA GLU A 69 4.39 18.38 -9.43
C GLU A 69 3.10 17.68 -8.98
N THR A 70 3.20 16.84 -7.94
CA THR A 70 2.06 16.14 -7.34
C THR A 70 1.05 17.12 -6.74
N GLN A 71 1.53 18.08 -5.94
CA GLN A 71 0.71 19.13 -5.35
C GLN A 71 -0.05 19.91 -6.42
N GLN A 72 0.67 20.40 -7.43
CA GLN A 72 0.08 21.18 -8.52
C GLN A 72 -0.97 20.37 -9.28
N THR A 73 -0.63 19.14 -9.66
CA THR A 73 -1.52 18.28 -10.45
C THR A 73 -2.79 17.89 -9.69
N LEU A 74 -2.66 17.52 -8.41
CA LEU A 74 -3.80 17.15 -7.57
C LEU A 74 -4.75 18.32 -7.33
N VAL A 75 -4.23 19.54 -7.14
CA VAL A 75 -5.03 20.75 -6.97
C VAL A 75 -5.77 21.10 -8.27
N LEU A 76 -5.07 21.11 -9.41
CA LEU A 76 -5.66 21.37 -10.73
C LEU A 76 -6.81 20.41 -11.07
N ASN A 77 -6.70 19.15 -10.62
CA ASN A 77 -7.73 18.12 -10.84
C ASN A 77 -8.81 18.06 -9.74
N ARG A 78 -8.78 18.95 -8.73
CA ARG A 78 -9.69 18.93 -7.57
C ARG A 78 -9.69 17.58 -6.83
N LEU A 79 -8.52 16.97 -6.73
CA LEU A 79 -8.28 15.70 -6.02
C LEU A 79 -7.57 15.90 -4.68
N ARG A 80 -6.83 17.01 -4.52
CA ARG A 80 -5.95 17.25 -3.36
C ARG A 80 -6.62 17.14 -1.99
N GLY A 81 -7.89 17.55 -1.90
CA GLY A 81 -8.64 17.53 -0.63
C GLY A 81 -8.87 16.14 -0.03
N ARG A 82 -8.90 15.09 -0.86
CA ARG A 82 -9.30 13.71 -0.47
C ARG A 82 -8.13 12.74 -0.31
N ILE A 83 -6.90 13.22 -0.43
CA ILE A 83 -5.70 12.38 -0.33
C ILE A 83 -4.63 13.09 0.49
N ARG A 84 -4.03 12.38 1.45
CA ARG A 84 -2.85 12.88 2.16
C ARG A 84 -1.62 12.72 1.29
N VAL A 85 -0.84 13.79 1.20
CA VAL A 85 0.44 13.78 0.47
C VAL A 85 1.56 13.70 1.50
N GLN A 86 2.26 12.58 1.52
CA GLN A 86 3.46 12.40 2.33
C GLN A 86 4.70 12.56 1.45
N THR A 87 5.80 13.02 2.02
CA THR A 87 7.11 12.97 1.34
C THR A 87 8.19 12.38 2.25
N ASP A 88 9.14 11.68 1.66
CA ASP A 88 10.37 11.25 2.32
C ASP A 88 11.56 11.40 1.36
N GLY A 89 12.78 11.33 1.90
CA GLY A 89 14.00 11.56 1.13
C GLY A 89 15.02 12.33 1.96
N GLN A 90 15.89 11.60 2.67
CA GLN A 90 16.95 12.17 3.52
C GLN A 90 16.55 13.31 4.46
N MET A 91 15.28 13.38 4.86
CA MET A 91 14.78 14.38 5.81
C MET A 91 15.50 14.23 7.15
N LYS A 92 16.00 15.35 7.68
CA LYS A 92 16.82 15.39 8.90
C LYS A 92 16.41 16.47 9.87
N THR A 93 15.86 17.57 9.37
CA THR A 93 15.70 18.82 10.14
C THR A 93 14.27 19.33 10.08
N GLY A 94 13.91 20.23 11.00
CA GLY A 94 12.65 20.95 10.95
C GLY A 94 12.56 21.86 9.72
N ARG A 95 13.69 22.34 9.20
CA ARG A 95 13.73 23.06 7.91
C ARG A 95 13.28 22.18 6.74
N ASP A 96 13.70 20.92 6.68
CA ASP A 96 13.28 20.00 5.61
C ASP A 96 11.75 19.79 5.64
N VAL A 97 11.19 19.63 6.84
CA VAL A 97 9.74 19.54 7.07
C VAL A 97 9.03 20.81 6.62
N ALA A 98 9.53 21.98 7.01
CA ALA A 98 8.93 23.26 6.63
C ALA A 98 8.92 23.43 5.10
N ILE A 99 10.02 23.11 4.41
CA ILE A 99 10.07 23.18 2.94
C ILE A 99 9.08 22.19 2.31
N GLY A 100 9.03 20.95 2.78
CA GLY A 100 8.08 19.97 2.24
C GLY A 100 6.62 20.40 2.47
N ALA A 101 6.30 21.00 3.62
CA ALA A 101 4.98 21.57 3.85
C ALA A 101 4.67 22.69 2.85
N LEU A 102 5.56 23.67 2.70
CA LEU A 102 5.41 24.78 1.76
C LEU A 102 5.23 24.29 0.30
N LEU A 103 5.87 23.18 -0.07
CA LEU A 103 5.71 22.53 -1.37
C LEU A 103 4.44 21.66 -1.49
N GLY A 104 3.74 21.37 -0.40
CA GLY A 104 2.40 20.77 -0.41
C GLY A 104 2.23 19.48 0.37
N ALA A 105 3.21 19.01 1.13
CA ALA A 105 3.07 17.79 1.94
C ALA A 105 2.25 18.02 3.22
N ASP A 106 1.41 17.04 3.55
CA ASP A 106 0.72 16.94 4.84
C ASP A 106 1.56 16.16 5.87
N GLU A 107 2.38 15.20 5.41
CA GLU A 107 3.12 14.27 6.28
C GLU A 107 4.57 14.06 5.80
N PHE A 108 5.44 13.61 6.71
CA PHE A 108 6.89 13.54 6.50
C PHE A 108 7.45 12.21 6.99
N GLY A 109 8.15 11.50 6.10
CA GLY A 109 8.80 10.23 6.42
C GLY A 109 10.27 10.42 6.77
N PHE A 110 10.69 9.83 7.90
CA PHE A 110 12.07 9.81 8.37
C PHE A 110 12.53 8.37 8.52
N ALA A 111 13.77 8.09 8.07
CA ALA A 111 14.38 6.77 8.22
C ALA A 111 15.84 6.86 8.64
N THR A 112 16.72 7.43 7.79
CA THR A 112 18.16 7.46 8.07
C THR A 112 18.51 8.27 9.32
N ALA A 113 17.87 9.42 9.56
CA ALA A 113 18.13 10.22 10.75
C ALA A 113 17.75 9.49 12.05
N PRO A 114 16.53 8.89 12.18
CA PRO A 114 16.23 7.99 13.28
C PRO A 114 17.24 6.84 13.45
N LEU A 115 17.66 6.19 12.36
CA LEU A 115 18.69 5.13 12.45
C LEU A 115 20.03 5.65 13.03
N VAL A 116 20.43 6.88 12.68
CA VAL A 116 21.63 7.52 13.24
C VAL A 116 21.45 7.83 14.72
N VAL A 117 20.28 8.33 15.11
CA VAL A 117 19.91 8.58 16.51
C VAL A 117 19.92 7.29 17.34
N GLU A 118 19.56 6.17 16.72
CA GLU A 118 19.63 4.83 17.31
C GLU A 118 21.05 4.22 17.32
N GLY A 119 22.04 4.91 16.76
CA GLY A 119 23.45 4.50 16.82
C GLY A 119 24.09 4.12 15.49
N CYS A 120 23.39 4.26 14.35
CA CYS A 120 24.01 4.07 13.04
C CYS A 120 25.16 5.06 12.82
N ILE A 121 26.37 4.52 12.64
CA ILE A 121 27.59 5.31 12.37
C ILE A 121 27.86 5.50 10.87
N MET A 122 26.85 5.30 10.01
CA MET A 122 26.93 5.49 8.55
C MET A 122 28.06 4.71 7.85
N MET A 123 28.35 3.49 8.33
CA MET A 123 29.41 2.62 7.76
C MET A 123 29.10 2.08 6.35
N ARG A 124 27.81 2.06 5.95
CA ARG A 124 27.35 1.60 4.62
C ARG A 124 27.67 0.13 4.28
N LYS A 125 27.70 -0.74 5.30
CA LYS A 125 27.87 -2.20 5.16
C LYS A 125 26.60 -3.01 5.50
N CYS A 126 25.43 -2.38 5.41
CA CYS A 126 24.14 -2.98 5.76
C CYS A 126 23.90 -4.32 5.01
N HIS A 127 24.23 -4.36 3.71
CA HIS A 127 24.10 -5.55 2.86
C HIS A 127 25.04 -6.71 3.22
N LEU A 128 26.04 -6.50 4.07
CA LEU A 128 27.03 -7.52 4.44
C LEU A 128 26.71 -8.23 5.74
N ASN A 129 25.59 -7.92 6.40
CA ASN A 129 25.21 -8.47 7.70
C ASN A 129 26.25 -8.21 8.83
N THR A 130 27.18 -7.26 8.65
CA THR A 130 28.34 -7.00 9.53
C THR A 130 28.25 -5.65 10.25
N CYS A 131 27.05 -5.18 10.55
CA CYS A 131 26.84 -3.90 11.23
C CYS A 131 27.49 -3.91 12.63
N PRO A 132 28.49 -3.06 12.91
CA PRO A 132 29.27 -3.13 14.14
C PRO A 132 28.49 -2.67 15.39
N VAL A 133 27.36 -2.00 15.18
CA VAL A 133 26.51 -1.37 16.21
C VAL A 133 25.13 -2.05 16.31
N GLY A 134 24.95 -3.23 15.72
CA GLY A 134 23.72 -4.02 15.87
C GLY A 134 22.47 -3.49 15.17
N VAL A 135 22.55 -2.39 14.40
CA VAL A 135 21.40 -1.81 13.67
C VAL A 135 20.95 -2.66 12.48
N ALA A 136 21.82 -2.88 11.49
CA ALA A 136 21.49 -3.56 10.24
C ALA A 136 22.19 -4.93 10.14
N THR A 137 21.84 -5.85 11.02
CA THR A 137 22.40 -7.22 11.07
C THR A 137 21.42 -8.19 11.74
N GLN A 138 21.43 -9.45 11.29
CA GLN A 138 20.73 -10.58 11.89
C GLN A 138 21.65 -11.44 12.76
N ASP A 139 22.96 -11.17 12.77
CA ASP A 139 23.93 -11.89 13.60
C ASP A 139 23.66 -11.62 15.10
N PRO A 140 23.41 -12.65 15.92
CA PRO A 140 23.10 -12.47 17.34
C PRO A 140 24.18 -11.75 18.15
N VAL A 141 25.46 -11.98 17.84
CA VAL A 141 26.61 -11.37 18.54
C VAL A 141 26.70 -9.88 18.19
N LEU A 142 26.42 -9.52 16.93
CA LEU A 142 26.41 -8.12 16.52
C LEU A 142 25.14 -7.39 16.99
N ARG A 143 23.97 -8.05 16.97
CA ARG A 143 22.71 -7.51 17.50
C ARG A 143 22.80 -7.16 18.98
N ALA A 144 23.52 -7.95 19.77
CA ALA A 144 23.77 -7.67 21.18
C ALA A 144 24.54 -6.35 21.43
N LYS A 145 25.13 -5.76 20.39
CA LYS A 145 25.82 -4.45 20.46
C LYS A 145 24.88 -3.25 20.25
N PHE A 146 23.61 -3.48 19.91
CA PHE A 146 22.64 -2.40 19.74
C PHE A 146 22.35 -1.73 21.08
N SER A 147 22.53 -0.41 21.14
CA SER A 147 22.34 0.40 22.34
C SER A 147 21.28 1.50 22.18
N GLY A 148 20.62 1.58 21.02
CA GLY A 148 19.58 2.56 20.75
C GLY A 148 18.41 2.42 21.74
N GLN A 149 17.89 3.55 22.20
CA GLN A 149 16.77 3.63 23.13
C GLN A 149 15.62 4.41 22.48
N PRO A 150 14.35 4.02 22.69
CA PRO A 150 13.19 4.74 22.16
C PRO A 150 13.20 6.24 22.48
N GLU A 151 13.68 6.61 23.67
CA GLU A 151 13.76 7.99 24.16
C GLU A 151 14.65 8.86 23.27
N HIS A 152 15.69 8.29 22.64
CA HIS A 152 16.54 9.05 21.73
C HIS A 152 15.76 9.50 20.49
N VAL A 153 14.94 8.60 19.93
CA VAL A 153 14.10 8.88 18.76
C VAL A 153 13.00 9.88 19.12
N VAL A 154 12.37 9.73 20.28
CA VAL A 154 11.38 10.68 20.82
C VAL A 154 11.99 12.08 20.94
N ASN A 155 13.16 12.19 21.58
CA ASN A 155 13.85 13.48 21.75
C ASN A 155 14.23 14.10 20.41
N TYR A 156 14.71 13.31 19.45
CA TYR A 156 15.00 13.77 18.09
C TYR A 156 13.78 14.40 17.43
N PHE A 157 12.62 13.74 17.47
CA PHE A 157 11.40 14.30 16.89
C PHE A 157 10.89 15.53 17.64
N PHE A 158 11.10 15.64 18.96
CA PHE A 158 10.83 16.87 19.69
C PHE A 158 11.70 18.04 19.21
N PHE A 159 12.99 17.80 18.90
CA PHE A 159 13.86 18.82 18.34
C PHE A 159 13.43 19.25 16.94
N VAL A 160 13.12 18.29 16.06
CA VAL A 160 12.59 18.59 14.72
C VAL A 160 11.30 19.39 14.82
N ALA A 161 10.37 18.99 15.69
CA ALA A 161 9.10 19.69 15.88
C ALA A 161 9.30 21.10 16.45
N GLU A 162 10.24 21.31 17.37
CA GLU A 162 10.55 22.65 17.89
C GLU A 162 11.15 23.55 16.81
N GLU A 163 12.09 23.03 16.00
CA GLU A 163 12.64 23.79 14.87
C GLU A 163 11.53 24.19 13.88
N VAL A 164 10.58 23.30 13.58
CA VAL A 164 9.39 23.64 12.76
C VAL A 164 8.58 24.77 13.39
N ARG A 165 8.30 24.73 14.70
CA ARG A 165 7.55 25.80 15.38
C ARG A 165 8.28 27.14 15.32
N GLN A 166 9.61 27.13 15.46
CA GLN A 166 10.43 28.33 15.34
C GLN A 166 10.35 28.92 13.93
N ILE A 167 10.42 28.09 12.89
CA ILE A 167 10.26 28.51 11.50
C ILE A 167 8.85 29.07 11.25
N MET A 168 7.81 28.40 11.74
CA MET A 168 6.43 28.87 11.64
C MET A 168 6.27 30.27 12.29
N ALA A 169 6.86 30.47 13.47
CA ALA A 169 6.84 31.77 14.15
C ALA A 169 7.55 32.87 13.33
N GLN A 170 8.68 32.56 12.69
CA GLN A 170 9.39 33.49 11.80
C GLN A 170 8.57 33.85 10.55
N LEU A 171 7.79 32.90 10.03
CA LEU A 171 6.90 33.10 8.88
C LEU A 171 5.54 33.72 9.26
N GLY A 172 5.26 33.90 10.55
CA GLY A 172 4.00 34.45 11.06
C GLY A 172 2.81 33.47 10.98
N LEU A 173 3.06 32.17 10.92
CA LEU A 173 2.05 31.12 10.81
C LEU A 173 1.75 30.53 12.20
N ARG A 174 0.46 30.30 12.50
CA ARG A 174 0.01 29.82 13.83
C ARG A 174 -0.26 28.33 13.88
N SER A 175 -0.55 27.72 12.74
CA SER A 175 -0.80 26.29 12.60
C SER A 175 -0.02 25.71 11.43
N PHE A 176 0.30 24.41 11.52
CA PHE A 176 1.02 23.72 10.44
C PHE A 176 0.22 23.73 9.13
N ASP A 177 -1.10 23.62 9.24
CA ASP A 177 -2.05 23.66 8.12
C ASP A 177 -1.96 24.96 7.30
N GLU A 178 -1.63 26.09 7.92
CA GLU A 178 -1.43 27.37 7.22
C GLU A 178 -0.18 27.37 6.32
N MET A 179 0.77 26.46 6.56
CA MET A 179 2.02 26.33 5.80
C MET A 179 1.83 25.49 4.53
N ILE A 180 0.91 24.52 4.55
CA ILE A 180 0.81 23.51 3.49
C ILE A 180 0.48 24.15 2.13
N GLY A 181 1.36 23.96 1.15
CA GLY A 181 1.21 24.47 -0.21
C GLY A 181 1.45 25.98 -0.39
N ARG A 182 2.01 26.67 0.62
CA ARG A 182 2.40 28.09 0.56
C ARG A 182 3.77 28.29 -0.07
N SER A 183 3.97 27.78 -1.30
CA SER A 183 5.24 27.92 -2.02
C SER A 183 5.65 29.38 -2.27
N ASP A 184 4.74 30.34 -2.12
CA ASP A 184 5.01 31.79 -2.14
C ASP A 184 5.94 32.27 -1.01
N LEU A 185 6.09 31.50 0.07
CA LEU A 185 7.00 31.81 1.17
C LEU A 185 8.44 31.30 0.94
N LEU A 186 8.71 30.64 -0.19
CA LEU A 186 10.03 30.14 -0.55
C LEU A 186 10.80 31.18 -1.40
N ASP A 187 12.00 31.54 -0.95
CA ASP A 187 12.90 32.43 -1.67
C ASP A 187 14.20 31.71 -2.10
N MET A 188 14.37 31.58 -3.42
CA MET A 188 15.51 30.88 -4.03
C MET A 188 16.67 31.81 -4.43
N ARG A 189 16.55 33.14 -4.26
CA ARG A 189 17.54 34.11 -4.75
C ARG A 189 18.96 33.79 -4.28
N LYS A 190 19.12 33.59 -2.97
CA LYS A 190 20.41 33.24 -2.35
C LYS A 190 21.01 31.94 -2.92
N GLY A 191 20.18 30.98 -3.34
CA GLY A 191 20.64 29.73 -3.92
C GLY A 191 21.13 29.88 -5.37
N VAL A 192 20.42 30.68 -6.17
CA VAL A 192 20.71 30.91 -7.60
C VAL A 192 21.92 31.85 -7.80
N GLU A 193 22.21 32.71 -6.83
CA GLU A 193 23.40 33.58 -6.85
C GLU A 193 24.73 32.79 -6.89
N HIS A 194 24.72 31.53 -6.44
CA HIS A 194 25.89 30.67 -6.51
C HIS A 194 26.27 30.36 -7.96
N TRP A 195 27.56 30.46 -8.30
CA TRP A 195 28.03 30.38 -9.68
C TRP A 195 27.66 29.08 -10.42
N LYS A 196 27.62 27.93 -9.72
CA LYS A 196 27.17 26.64 -10.28
C LYS A 196 25.66 26.53 -10.49
N ALA A 197 24.87 27.37 -9.81
CA ALA A 197 23.41 27.39 -9.89
C ALA A 197 22.89 28.47 -10.85
N ARG A 198 23.78 29.26 -11.46
CA ARG A 198 23.43 30.26 -12.46
C ARG A 198 22.71 29.58 -13.63
N GLY A 199 21.51 30.08 -13.95
CA GLY A 199 20.66 29.54 -15.02
C GLY A 199 19.62 28.53 -14.56
N LEU A 200 19.58 28.13 -13.28
CA LEU A 200 18.46 27.37 -12.74
C LEU A 200 17.21 28.26 -12.62
N ASP A 201 16.10 27.76 -13.13
CA ASP A 201 14.78 28.41 -13.05
C ASP A 201 13.82 27.54 -12.22
N PHE A 202 13.41 28.06 -11.06
CA PHE A 202 12.48 27.40 -10.14
C PHE A 202 11.04 27.91 -10.28
N THR A 203 10.77 28.80 -11.24
CA THR A 203 9.45 29.44 -11.41
C THR A 203 8.33 28.40 -11.55
N ARG A 204 8.57 27.34 -12.34
CA ARG A 204 7.60 26.25 -12.52
C ARG A 204 7.45 25.37 -11.29
N LEU A 205 8.53 25.17 -10.54
CA LEU A 205 8.51 24.36 -9.32
C LEU A 205 7.69 25.03 -8.22
N LEU A 206 7.89 26.35 -8.06
CA LEU A 206 7.22 27.13 -7.01
C LEU A 206 5.85 27.67 -7.46
N ALA A 207 5.44 27.39 -8.71
CA ALA A 207 4.17 27.83 -9.24
C ALA A 207 3.01 27.33 -8.37
N ARG A 208 2.10 28.24 -8.05
CA ARG A 208 0.84 27.92 -7.39
C ARG A 208 -0.25 27.79 -8.45
N PRO A 209 -1.03 26.69 -8.46
CA PRO A 209 -2.19 26.61 -9.33
C PRO A 209 -3.16 27.78 -9.08
N GLU A 210 -3.56 28.42 -10.18
CA GLU A 210 -4.63 29.41 -10.22
C GLU A 210 -5.97 28.68 -10.18
N VAL A 211 -6.45 28.44 -8.97
CA VAL A 211 -7.74 27.82 -8.68
C VAL A 211 -8.48 28.69 -7.67
N PRO A 212 -9.83 28.68 -7.68
CA PRO A 212 -10.62 29.36 -6.65
C PRO A 212 -10.24 28.92 -5.23
N ASP A 213 -10.44 29.80 -4.25
CA ASP A 213 -10.03 29.57 -2.86
C ASP A 213 -10.77 28.39 -2.21
N GLU A 214 -11.95 28.02 -2.71
CA GLU A 214 -12.67 26.82 -2.25
C GLU A 214 -12.00 25.49 -2.64
N VAL A 215 -11.07 25.49 -3.60
CA VAL A 215 -10.35 24.28 -3.99
C VAL A 215 -9.29 23.97 -2.94
N PRO A 216 -9.38 22.82 -2.23
CA PRO A 216 -8.45 22.52 -1.16
C PRO A 216 -7.02 22.36 -1.68
N ARG A 217 -6.07 22.98 -0.98
CA ARG A 217 -4.61 22.86 -1.24
C ARG A 217 -3.93 21.87 -0.30
N ARG A 218 -4.68 21.32 0.66
CA ARG A 218 -4.24 20.34 1.66
C ARG A 218 -5.31 19.26 1.84
N HIS A 219 -5.00 18.22 2.60
CA HIS A 219 -5.97 17.18 2.92
C HIS A 219 -7.01 17.71 3.91
N VAL A 220 -8.30 17.57 3.56
CA VAL A 220 -9.44 18.08 4.35
C VAL A 220 -10.64 17.15 4.36
N ASP A 221 -10.61 16.05 3.59
CA ASP A 221 -11.73 15.13 3.40
C ASP A 221 -11.21 13.71 3.18
N VAL A 222 -12.09 12.71 3.28
CA VAL A 222 -11.77 11.29 3.17
C VAL A 222 -12.20 10.70 1.82
N GLN A 223 -11.69 9.52 1.49
CA GLN A 223 -12.11 8.78 0.30
C GLN A 223 -13.39 7.98 0.55
N ASP A 224 -14.36 8.06 -0.39
CA ASP A 224 -15.44 7.07 -0.46
C ASP A 224 -14.97 5.85 -1.25
N HIS A 225 -14.66 4.77 -0.53
CA HIS A 225 -14.22 3.50 -1.09
C HIS A 225 -15.32 2.70 -1.80
N GLY A 226 -16.60 3.07 -1.63
CA GLY A 226 -17.74 2.41 -2.26
C GLY A 226 -18.05 1.01 -1.71
N LEU A 227 -17.63 0.73 -0.47
CA LEU A 227 -17.74 -0.59 0.16
C LEU A 227 -19.17 -0.96 0.54
N ALA A 228 -20.10 -0.01 0.58
CA ALA A 228 -21.51 -0.26 0.93
C ALA A 228 -22.19 -1.29 -0.01
N LYS A 229 -21.67 -1.49 -1.23
CA LYS A 229 -22.22 -2.42 -2.23
C LYS A 229 -21.52 -3.79 -2.24
N ALA A 230 -20.59 -4.04 -1.33
CA ALA A 230 -19.86 -5.30 -1.27
C ALA A 230 -20.81 -6.47 -0.97
N LEU A 231 -20.65 -7.57 -1.71
CA LEU A 231 -21.42 -8.80 -1.51
C LEU A 231 -21.24 -9.35 -0.09
N ASP A 232 -20.05 -9.15 0.47
CA ASP A 232 -19.65 -9.63 1.78
C ASP A 232 -20.51 -9.10 2.93
N HIS A 233 -21.17 -7.94 2.82
CA HIS A 233 -22.12 -7.51 3.87
C HIS A 233 -23.20 -8.55 4.13
N ARG A 234 -23.72 -9.14 3.04
CA ARG A 234 -24.73 -10.22 3.12
C ARG A 234 -24.11 -11.53 3.60
N LEU A 235 -22.86 -11.82 3.24
CA LEU A 235 -22.16 -13.02 3.72
C LEU A 235 -21.89 -12.93 5.22
N ILE A 236 -21.46 -11.76 5.71
CA ILE A 236 -21.23 -11.48 7.13
C ILE A 236 -22.54 -11.59 7.92
N GLU A 237 -23.63 -11.02 7.42
CA GLU A 237 -24.94 -11.12 8.07
C GLU A 237 -25.38 -12.58 8.24
N LYS A 238 -25.23 -13.40 7.18
CA LYS A 238 -25.54 -14.83 7.21
C LYS A 238 -24.56 -15.63 8.08
N ALA A 239 -23.29 -15.23 8.14
CA ALA A 239 -22.24 -15.88 8.92
C ALA A 239 -22.18 -15.40 10.39
N ARG A 240 -23.06 -14.50 10.82
CA ARG A 240 -23.06 -13.93 12.18
C ARG A 240 -23.00 -14.99 13.29
N PRO A 241 -23.74 -16.13 13.24
CA PRO A 241 -23.60 -17.18 14.25
C PRO A 241 -22.19 -17.77 14.35
N ALA A 242 -21.50 -17.94 13.23
CA ALA A 242 -20.12 -18.40 13.20
C ALA A 242 -19.16 -17.37 13.78
N ILE A 243 -19.32 -16.09 13.40
CA ILE A 243 -18.47 -15.00 13.87
C ILE A 243 -18.65 -14.78 15.38
N GLU A 244 -19.87 -14.79 15.89
CA GLU A 244 -20.14 -14.48 17.31
C GLU A 244 -19.91 -15.67 18.24
N LYS A 245 -20.16 -16.91 17.77
CA LYS A 245 -20.23 -18.10 18.64
C LYS A 245 -19.40 -19.28 18.15
N GLY A 246 -18.80 -19.23 16.97
CA GLY A 246 -18.09 -20.36 16.38
C GLY A 246 -19.00 -21.48 15.88
N GLU A 247 -20.28 -21.20 15.65
CA GLU A 247 -21.24 -22.18 15.11
C GLU A 247 -20.97 -22.46 13.62
N SER A 248 -21.19 -23.71 13.18
CA SER A 248 -21.08 -24.05 11.76
C SER A 248 -22.25 -23.48 10.95
N VAL A 249 -21.94 -22.81 9.84
CA VAL A 249 -22.89 -22.13 8.97
C VAL A 249 -22.68 -22.55 7.52
N LYS A 250 -23.79 -22.80 6.81
CA LYS A 250 -23.80 -23.05 5.36
C LYS A 250 -24.54 -21.94 4.64
N ILE A 251 -23.92 -21.35 3.63
CA ILE A 251 -24.45 -20.23 2.85
C ILE A 251 -24.52 -20.66 1.39
N MET A 252 -25.68 -20.49 0.78
CA MET A 252 -25.85 -20.58 -0.67
C MET A 252 -26.18 -19.20 -1.22
N ASP A 253 -25.50 -18.80 -2.30
CA ASP A 253 -25.76 -17.54 -2.96
C ASP A 253 -25.27 -17.52 -4.41
N THR A 254 -25.38 -16.35 -5.06
CA THR A 254 -24.87 -16.12 -6.41
C THR A 254 -23.75 -15.08 -6.42
N ALA A 255 -22.82 -15.23 -7.36
CA ALA A 255 -21.76 -14.27 -7.62
C ALA A 255 -21.78 -13.86 -9.10
N ARG A 256 -21.48 -12.59 -9.36
CA ARG A 256 -21.30 -12.03 -10.70
C ARG A 256 -19.92 -11.41 -10.80
N ASN A 257 -19.42 -11.24 -12.02
CA ASN A 257 -18.09 -10.63 -12.26
C ASN A 257 -17.91 -9.24 -11.61
N VAL A 258 -18.98 -8.48 -11.41
CA VAL A 258 -18.98 -7.18 -10.70
C VAL A 258 -18.75 -7.31 -9.19
N ASN A 259 -18.99 -8.48 -8.62
CA ASN A 259 -18.69 -8.81 -7.23
C ASN A 259 -17.21 -9.17 -7.12
N ARG A 260 -16.39 -8.17 -6.81
CA ARG A 260 -14.94 -8.31 -6.61
C ARG A 260 -14.61 -8.57 -5.15
N SER A 261 -13.45 -9.17 -4.91
CA SER A 261 -12.88 -9.40 -3.56
C SER A 261 -13.82 -10.17 -2.63
N VAL A 262 -14.69 -11.01 -3.19
CA VAL A 262 -15.71 -11.74 -2.41
C VAL A 262 -15.03 -12.65 -1.40
N GLY A 263 -15.46 -12.56 -0.14
CA GLY A 263 -14.90 -13.28 0.99
C GLY A 263 -13.82 -12.51 1.76
N ALA A 264 -13.20 -11.49 1.17
CA ALA A 264 -12.12 -10.75 1.82
C ALA A 264 -12.61 -9.96 3.03
N MET A 265 -13.76 -9.28 2.93
CA MET A 265 -14.31 -8.51 4.05
C MET A 265 -14.88 -9.44 5.13
N LEU A 266 -15.49 -10.55 4.74
CA LEU A 266 -15.87 -11.61 5.67
C LEU A 266 -14.65 -12.15 6.44
N SER A 267 -13.55 -12.46 5.75
CA SER A 267 -12.30 -12.92 6.36
C SER A 267 -11.78 -11.91 7.39
N GLY A 268 -11.74 -10.63 7.01
CA GLY A 268 -11.39 -9.54 7.93
C GLY A 268 -12.30 -9.49 9.17
N ALA A 269 -13.61 -9.62 8.98
CA ALA A 269 -14.57 -9.65 10.09
C ALA A 269 -14.37 -10.86 11.02
N VAL A 270 -14.09 -12.05 10.47
CA VAL A 270 -13.76 -13.25 11.25
C VAL A 270 -12.49 -13.03 12.05
N THR A 271 -11.39 -12.62 11.40
CA THR A 271 -10.09 -12.42 12.07
C THR A 271 -10.09 -11.34 13.15
N LYS A 272 -11.02 -10.38 13.06
CA LYS A 272 -11.18 -9.35 14.10
C LYS A 272 -11.72 -9.92 15.41
N VAL A 273 -12.52 -10.99 15.35
CA VAL A 273 -13.10 -11.67 16.52
C VAL A 273 -12.30 -12.91 16.90
N HIS A 274 -11.82 -13.65 15.89
CA HIS A 274 -11.05 -14.88 16.02
C HIS A 274 -9.71 -14.72 15.27
N PRO A 275 -8.67 -14.15 15.91
CA PRO A 275 -7.39 -13.87 15.25
C PRO A 275 -6.70 -15.10 14.62
N ASP A 276 -6.89 -16.28 15.22
CA ASP A 276 -6.35 -17.56 14.72
C ASP A 276 -7.27 -18.23 13.67
N GLY A 277 -8.38 -17.57 13.30
CA GLY A 277 -9.44 -18.12 12.45
C GLY A 277 -10.41 -19.02 13.21
N LEU A 278 -11.19 -19.79 12.46
CA LEU A 278 -12.18 -20.74 12.98
C LEU A 278 -11.76 -22.19 12.69
N PRO A 279 -12.35 -23.20 13.35
CA PRO A 279 -12.18 -24.60 12.95
C PRO A 279 -12.51 -24.81 11.45
N ASP A 280 -11.88 -25.79 10.81
CA ASP A 280 -12.07 -26.04 9.37
C ASP A 280 -13.55 -26.22 9.00
N ASP A 281 -13.93 -25.70 7.84
CA ASP A 281 -15.31 -25.74 7.29
C ASP A 281 -16.40 -25.13 8.19
N THR A 282 -16.05 -24.32 9.20
CA THR A 282 -17.05 -23.64 10.06
C THR A 282 -17.97 -22.75 9.24
N ILE A 283 -17.44 -21.95 8.31
CA ILE A 283 -18.22 -21.14 7.37
C ILE A 283 -18.06 -21.73 5.98
N ARG A 284 -19.09 -22.44 5.51
CA ARG A 284 -19.11 -23.03 4.16
C ARG A 284 -20.02 -22.24 3.24
N ILE A 285 -19.45 -21.68 2.18
CA ILE A 285 -20.15 -20.83 1.22
C ILE A 285 -20.12 -21.52 -0.13
N GLN A 286 -21.29 -21.76 -0.72
CA GLN A 286 -21.44 -22.19 -2.10
C GLN A 286 -22.02 -21.04 -2.91
N LEU A 287 -21.30 -20.65 -3.96
CA LEU A 287 -21.71 -19.61 -4.90
C LEU A 287 -21.93 -20.22 -6.28
N GLU A 288 -22.89 -19.70 -7.02
CA GLU A 288 -23.11 -20.00 -8.43
C GLU A 288 -22.93 -18.74 -9.28
N GLY A 289 -22.29 -18.89 -10.43
CA GLY A 289 -22.07 -17.80 -11.39
C GLY A 289 -20.57 -17.51 -11.61
N VAL A 290 -20.21 -16.24 -11.63
CA VAL A 290 -18.84 -15.80 -11.99
C VAL A 290 -18.20 -15.07 -10.81
N GLY A 291 -17.05 -15.58 -10.35
CA GLY A 291 -16.21 -14.91 -9.37
C GLY A 291 -15.52 -13.70 -10.00
N GLY A 292 -15.79 -12.50 -9.50
CA GLY A 292 -15.05 -11.31 -9.93
C GLY A 292 -13.57 -11.37 -9.53
N GLN A 293 -12.83 -10.33 -9.92
CA GLN A 293 -11.42 -10.16 -9.57
C GLN A 293 -11.18 -10.33 -8.06
N SER A 294 -10.12 -11.03 -7.68
CA SER A 294 -9.77 -11.32 -6.28
C SER A 294 -10.79 -12.18 -5.52
N PHE A 295 -11.50 -13.09 -6.19
CA PHE A 295 -12.42 -14.02 -5.52
C PHE A 295 -11.68 -14.87 -4.48
N GLY A 296 -12.17 -14.89 -3.23
CA GLY A 296 -11.54 -15.62 -2.14
C GLY A 296 -10.17 -15.07 -1.71
N ALA A 297 -9.91 -13.78 -1.95
CA ALA A 297 -8.67 -13.16 -1.49
C ALA A 297 -8.60 -13.09 0.05
N PHE A 298 -7.42 -13.36 0.60
CA PHE A 298 -7.11 -13.28 2.03
C PHE A 298 -7.99 -14.14 2.95
N LEU A 299 -8.63 -15.20 2.45
CA LEU A 299 -9.48 -16.06 3.28
C LEU A 299 -8.69 -16.70 4.42
N CYS A 300 -9.13 -16.46 5.64
CA CYS A 300 -8.60 -17.05 6.85
C CYS A 300 -9.07 -18.49 7.05
N ASN A 301 -8.41 -19.19 7.96
CA ASN A 301 -8.80 -20.53 8.40
C ASN A 301 -10.27 -20.60 8.85
N GLY A 302 -10.92 -21.72 8.52
CA GLY A 302 -12.33 -21.99 8.83
C GLY A 302 -13.37 -21.46 7.84
N ILE A 303 -12.94 -20.76 6.78
CA ILE A 303 -13.81 -20.36 5.67
C ILE A 303 -13.53 -21.26 4.45
N THR A 304 -14.57 -21.93 3.96
CA THR A 304 -14.55 -22.68 2.70
C THR A 304 -15.46 -22.01 1.68
N MET A 305 -14.92 -21.66 0.51
CA MET A 305 -15.68 -21.11 -0.61
C MET A 305 -15.67 -22.08 -1.79
N PHE A 306 -16.84 -22.56 -2.17
CA PHE A 306 -17.09 -23.32 -3.39
C PHE A 306 -17.75 -22.42 -4.44
N LEU A 307 -17.23 -22.42 -5.65
CA LEU A 307 -17.85 -21.74 -6.79
C LEU A 307 -18.21 -22.76 -7.88
N ILE A 308 -19.48 -22.76 -8.26
CA ILE A 308 -19.99 -23.47 -9.43
C ILE A 308 -20.06 -22.46 -10.58
N GLY A 309 -19.12 -22.56 -11.52
CA GLY A 309 -18.91 -21.61 -12.60
C GLY A 309 -17.42 -21.38 -12.85
N ASP A 310 -17.02 -20.11 -13.03
CA ASP A 310 -15.65 -19.68 -13.29
C ASP A 310 -15.28 -18.42 -12.48
N ALA A 311 -13.99 -18.07 -12.40
CA ALA A 311 -13.55 -16.85 -11.74
C ALA A 311 -12.46 -16.10 -12.51
N ASN A 312 -12.33 -14.82 -12.23
CA ASN A 312 -11.36 -13.93 -12.87
C ASN A 312 -9.98 -13.98 -12.17
N ASP A 313 -9.10 -13.05 -12.53
CA ASP A 313 -7.73 -13.00 -12.02
C ASP A 313 -7.68 -12.83 -10.49
N TYR A 314 -6.52 -13.16 -9.92
CA TYR A 314 -6.22 -13.03 -8.49
C TYR A 314 -7.10 -13.89 -7.57
N THR A 315 -7.77 -14.91 -8.11
CA THR A 315 -8.50 -15.88 -7.30
C THR A 315 -7.55 -16.49 -6.25
N GLY A 316 -7.96 -16.51 -4.99
CA GLY A 316 -7.15 -17.01 -3.87
C GLY A 316 -5.89 -16.17 -3.57
N LYS A 317 -5.81 -14.92 -4.05
CA LYS A 317 -4.70 -14.02 -3.73
C LYS A 317 -4.50 -13.89 -2.21
N GLY A 318 -3.27 -14.09 -1.75
CA GLY A 318 -2.92 -14.00 -0.34
C GLY A 318 -3.72 -14.96 0.57
N LEU A 319 -4.12 -16.13 0.07
CA LEU A 319 -4.86 -17.13 0.86
C LEU A 319 -4.13 -17.38 2.20
N SER A 320 -4.89 -17.37 3.30
CA SER A 320 -4.38 -17.28 4.68
C SER A 320 -5.01 -18.32 5.61
N GLY A 321 -5.23 -19.53 5.10
CA GLY A 321 -5.74 -20.69 5.83
C GLY A 321 -7.09 -21.20 5.33
N GLY A 322 -7.84 -20.39 4.56
CA GLY A 322 -9.13 -20.80 4.00
C GLY A 322 -9.00 -21.81 2.86
N ARG A 323 -10.15 -22.31 2.40
CA ARG A 323 -10.25 -23.24 1.25
C ARG A 323 -11.06 -22.63 0.12
N VAL A 324 -10.53 -22.67 -1.11
CA VAL A 324 -11.22 -22.22 -2.32
C VAL A 324 -11.33 -23.37 -3.32
N ALA A 325 -12.53 -23.70 -3.77
CA ALA A 325 -12.71 -24.72 -4.80
C ALA A 325 -13.63 -24.22 -5.91
N ILE A 326 -13.21 -24.37 -7.16
CA ILE A 326 -13.96 -23.91 -8.33
C ILE A 326 -14.10 -25.04 -9.32
N ARG A 327 -15.32 -25.27 -9.78
CA ARG A 327 -15.65 -26.27 -10.79
C ARG A 327 -16.67 -25.72 -11.78
N PRO A 328 -16.69 -26.22 -13.03
CA PRO A 328 -17.70 -25.78 -13.99
C PRO A 328 -19.11 -26.19 -13.53
N SER A 329 -20.11 -25.49 -14.05
CA SER A 329 -21.51 -25.90 -13.91
C SER A 329 -21.74 -27.28 -14.54
N LEU A 330 -22.73 -28.01 -14.03
CA LEU A 330 -23.18 -29.28 -14.64
C LEU A 330 -23.73 -29.08 -16.06
N ASP A 331 -24.09 -27.85 -16.42
CA ASP A 331 -24.53 -27.51 -17.77
C ASP A 331 -23.38 -27.28 -18.75
N PHE A 332 -22.14 -27.17 -18.26
CA PHE A 332 -20.97 -27.05 -19.12
C PHE A 332 -20.78 -28.31 -19.97
N ARG A 333 -20.65 -28.14 -21.28
CA ARG A 333 -20.53 -29.24 -22.26
C ARG A 333 -19.10 -29.47 -22.74
N GLY A 334 -18.14 -28.66 -22.29
CA GLY A 334 -16.72 -28.81 -22.62
C GLY A 334 -15.97 -29.76 -21.69
N VAL A 335 -14.67 -29.92 -21.95
CA VAL A 335 -13.76 -30.72 -21.13
C VAL A 335 -12.98 -29.79 -20.18
N ALA A 336 -13.10 -29.99 -18.87
CA ALA A 336 -12.54 -29.12 -17.84
C ALA A 336 -11.05 -28.79 -18.06
N HIS A 337 -10.19 -29.81 -18.14
CA HIS A 337 -8.73 -29.65 -18.32
C HIS A 337 -8.29 -29.02 -19.66
N GLN A 338 -9.23 -28.70 -20.55
CA GLN A 338 -8.95 -28.03 -21.84
C GLN A 338 -9.50 -26.61 -21.88
N ASN A 339 -10.13 -26.12 -20.80
CA ASN A 339 -10.81 -24.83 -20.76
C ASN A 339 -10.38 -24.02 -19.54
N ILE A 340 -10.33 -22.70 -19.72
CA ILE A 340 -9.97 -21.77 -18.64
C ILE A 340 -11.10 -21.72 -17.61
N ILE A 341 -10.74 -21.86 -16.33
CA ILE A 341 -11.68 -21.73 -15.20
C ILE A 341 -11.31 -20.60 -14.24
N VAL A 342 -10.04 -20.22 -14.21
CA VAL A 342 -9.54 -19.08 -13.42
C VAL A 342 -8.56 -18.24 -14.24
N GLY A 343 -8.53 -16.94 -13.96
CA GLY A 343 -7.65 -15.99 -14.64
C GLY A 343 -6.17 -16.10 -14.26
N ASN A 344 -5.48 -14.96 -14.30
CA ASN A 344 -4.05 -14.81 -14.08
C ASN A 344 -3.70 -14.59 -12.60
N THR A 345 -2.42 -14.80 -12.25
CA THR A 345 -1.86 -14.42 -10.94
C THR A 345 -2.67 -15.01 -9.77
N VAL A 346 -3.22 -16.20 -10.00
CA VAL A 346 -4.02 -16.98 -9.05
C VAL A 346 -3.12 -17.46 -7.92
N MET A 347 -3.61 -17.43 -6.69
CA MET A 347 -2.86 -17.81 -5.48
C MET A 347 -1.63 -16.94 -5.21
N TYR A 348 -1.58 -15.72 -5.75
CA TYR A 348 -0.45 -14.82 -5.58
C TYR A 348 -0.12 -14.59 -4.10
N GLY A 349 1.09 -15.01 -3.69
CA GLY A 349 1.62 -14.69 -2.37
C GLY A 349 0.86 -15.33 -1.21
N ALA A 350 0.10 -16.41 -1.42
CA ALA A 350 -0.58 -17.10 -0.33
C ALA A 350 0.39 -17.45 0.82
N THR A 351 -0.09 -17.53 2.06
CA THR A 351 0.69 -17.97 3.25
C THR A 351 -0.06 -18.95 4.17
N SER A 352 -1.14 -19.59 3.70
CA SER A 352 -1.43 -21.05 3.78
C SER A 352 -2.91 -21.30 3.41
N GLY A 353 -3.40 -22.55 3.46
CA GLY A 353 -4.74 -22.93 2.98
C GLY A 353 -4.68 -23.81 1.72
N GLU A 354 -5.86 -24.09 1.14
CA GLU A 354 -6.00 -25.05 0.03
C GLU A 354 -6.84 -24.47 -1.12
N ALA A 355 -6.42 -24.75 -2.35
CA ALA A 355 -7.18 -24.38 -3.54
C ALA A 355 -7.32 -25.51 -4.56
N TYR A 356 -8.51 -25.68 -5.12
CA TYR A 356 -8.81 -26.74 -6.09
C TYR A 356 -9.57 -26.17 -7.29
N PHE A 357 -8.99 -26.27 -8.47
CA PHE A 357 -9.55 -25.70 -9.70
C PHE A 357 -9.73 -26.78 -10.75
N ALA A 358 -10.97 -27.13 -11.06
CA ALA A 358 -11.32 -28.13 -12.08
C ALA A 358 -11.30 -27.49 -13.49
N GLY A 359 -10.11 -27.12 -13.95
CA GLY A 359 -9.86 -26.54 -15.26
C GLY A 359 -8.49 -25.86 -15.34
N VAL A 360 -8.28 -25.06 -16.39
CA VAL A 360 -7.00 -24.40 -16.70
C VAL A 360 -6.95 -23.00 -16.06
N ALA A 361 -5.81 -22.65 -15.45
CA ALA A 361 -5.51 -21.29 -14.99
C ALA A 361 -4.81 -20.47 -16.07
N GLY A 362 -4.89 -19.15 -15.99
CA GLY A 362 -4.11 -18.23 -16.82
C GLY A 362 -2.61 -18.22 -16.49
N GLU A 363 -1.95 -17.12 -16.82
CA GLU A 363 -0.54 -16.87 -16.58
C GLU A 363 -0.23 -16.66 -15.09
N ARG A 364 1.02 -16.93 -14.70
CA ARG A 364 1.54 -16.67 -13.34
C ARG A 364 0.73 -17.37 -12.24
N PHE A 365 0.19 -18.54 -12.51
CA PHE A 365 -0.43 -19.37 -11.48
C PHE A 365 0.58 -19.64 -10.35
N ALA A 366 0.16 -19.48 -9.10
CA ALA A 366 1.01 -19.70 -7.93
C ALA A 366 2.29 -18.85 -7.90
N VAL A 367 2.27 -17.65 -8.50
CA VAL A 367 3.40 -16.73 -8.40
C VAL A 367 3.63 -16.35 -6.92
N ARG A 368 4.88 -16.46 -6.46
CA ARG A 368 5.27 -16.24 -5.06
C ARG A 368 4.47 -17.05 -4.04
N LEU A 369 3.98 -18.24 -4.41
CA LEU A 369 3.20 -19.08 -3.50
C LEU A 369 4.06 -19.48 -2.30
N SER A 370 3.56 -19.31 -1.07
CA SER A 370 4.26 -19.73 0.13
C SER A 370 3.31 -20.51 1.05
N GLY A 371 3.65 -21.73 1.46
CA GLY A 371 2.91 -22.47 2.50
C GLY A 371 1.44 -22.88 2.20
N ALA A 372 0.92 -22.69 0.99
CA ALA A 372 -0.42 -23.14 0.58
C ALA A 372 -0.35 -24.29 -0.44
N THR A 373 -1.40 -25.10 -0.52
CA THR A 373 -1.54 -26.19 -1.50
C THR A 373 -2.54 -25.82 -2.57
N ALA A 374 -2.21 -26.02 -3.84
CA ALA A 374 -3.16 -25.79 -4.94
C ALA A 374 -3.11 -26.92 -5.97
N VAL A 375 -4.27 -27.30 -6.49
CA VAL A 375 -4.43 -28.25 -7.59
C VAL A 375 -5.17 -27.56 -8.73
N VAL A 376 -4.62 -27.66 -9.94
CA VAL A 376 -5.18 -27.11 -11.18
C VAL A 376 -4.94 -28.10 -12.32
N GLU A 377 -5.79 -28.11 -13.33
CA GLU A 377 -5.70 -29.06 -14.46
C GLU A 377 -4.87 -28.54 -15.65
N GLY A 378 -4.33 -27.32 -15.53
CA GLY A 378 -3.41 -26.71 -16.49
C GLY A 378 -3.09 -25.27 -16.11
N THR A 379 -2.04 -24.67 -16.66
CA THR A 379 -1.70 -23.26 -16.46
C THR A 379 -1.03 -22.67 -17.70
N GLY A 380 -1.15 -21.36 -17.88
CA GLY A 380 -0.38 -20.60 -18.86
C GLY A 380 1.08 -20.40 -18.45
N ASP A 381 1.74 -19.40 -19.06
CA ASP A 381 3.15 -19.13 -18.84
C ASP A 381 3.45 -18.68 -17.40
N HIS A 382 4.70 -18.91 -16.97
CA HIS A 382 5.22 -18.48 -15.67
C HIS A 382 4.52 -19.09 -14.44
N GLY A 383 3.96 -20.30 -14.57
CA GLY A 383 3.50 -21.08 -13.42
C GLY A 383 4.59 -21.28 -12.37
N CYS A 384 4.24 -21.11 -11.10
CA CYS A 384 5.10 -21.25 -9.92
C CYS A 384 6.32 -20.29 -9.90
N GLU A 385 6.27 -19.18 -10.64
CA GLU A 385 7.34 -18.18 -10.64
C GLU A 385 7.56 -17.63 -9.21
N TYR A 386 8.79 -17.69 -8.70
CA TYR A 386 9.17 -17.27 -7.35
C TYR A 386 8.49 -18.01 -6.18
N MET A 387 7.97 -19.23 -6.39
CA MET A 387 7.44 -20.12 -5.32
C MET A 387 8.54 -20.62 -4.38
#